data_AF-A0A5J4WZV6-F1
#
_entry.id   AF-A0A5J4WZV6-F1
#
_cell.length_a   1.000
_cell.length_b   1.000
_cell.length_c   1.000
_cell.angle_alpha   90.00
_cell.angle_beta   90.00
_cell.angle_gamma   90.00
#
_symmetry.space_group_name_H-M   'P 1'
#
loop_
_entity.id
_entity.type
_entity.pdbx_description
1 polymer ?
#
loop_
_entity_poly.entity_id
_entity_poly.type
_entity_poly.pdbx_seq_one_letter_code
_entity_poly.pdbx_strand_id
1 'polypeptide(L)'
;MTEASDIWALGVIVVEMITSVYPYIGRTLVETVQNIKTGRFKPIPDYDSLKCPTAEELLDSNMISLVAKIEAKKKRKRKNEIDLIIKTGLTFRHNFLENPRRPEPLDGTEEQKQEIIKNQENSCQLITLNLEGNVDAYIRKIIIKSGVIDTDSISTNNEEFMTEQKQKDFEMKHLDFQKEIELVLMKKEERDKKAKDKTLKIQQEQKSKEAEKMN
;
A
#
# COMPACT_ATOMS: atom_id res chain seq x y z
N MET A 1 8.56 -11.68 -27.66
CA MET A 1 8.93 -12.42 -26.42
C MET A 1 8.27 -13.77 -26.47
N THR A 2 8.90 -14.81 -25.92
CA THR A 2 8.38 -16.18 -25.90
C THR A 2 8.24 -16.66 -24.46
N GLU A 3 7.26 -17.50 -24.17
CA GLU A 3 7.03 -18.05 -22.83
C GLU A 3 8.29 -18.74 -22.26
N ALA A 4 9.07 -19.41 -23.11
CA ALA A 4 10.34 -20.02 -22.72
C ALA A 4 11.40 -18.99 -22.28
N SER A 5 11.42 -17.81 -22.91
CA SER A 5 12.31 -16.71 -22.51
C SER A 5 11.89 -16.11 -21.16
N ASP A 6 10.59 -16.01 -20.91
CA ASP A 6 10.05 -15.46 -19.66
C ASP A 6 10.30 -16.43 -18.48
N ILE A 7 10.12 -17.74 -18.71
CA ILE A 7 10.45 -18.79 -17.73
C ILE A 7 11.94 -18.79 -17.41
N TRP A 8 12.80 -18.64 -18.43
CA TRP A 8 14.25 -18.57 -18.22
C TRP A 8 14.64 -17.34 -17.40
N ALA A 9 14.09 -16.16 -17.72
CA ALA A 9 14.35 -14.93 -16.98
C ALA A 9 13.89 -15.03 -15.53
N LEU A 10 12.70 -15.60 -15.27
CA LEU A 10 12.19 -15.86 -13.93
C LEU A 10 13.13 -16.78 -13.14
N GLY A 11 13.65 -17.84 -13.77
CA GLY A 11 14.61 -18.73 -13.14
C GLY A 11 15.89 -18.01 -12.70
N VAL A 12 16.42 -17.10 -13.51
CA VAL A 12 17.60 -16.30 -13.15
C VAL A 12 17.31 -15.38 -11.95
N ILE A 13 16.14 -14.73 -11.93
CA ILE A 13 15.71 -13.86 -10.82
C ILE A 13 15.59 -14.64 -9.51
N VAL A 14 14.97 -15.84 -9.54
CA VAL A 14 14.79 -16.66 -8.34
C VAL A 14 16.14 -17.10 -7.76
N VAL A 15 17.09 -17.53 -8.61
CA VAL A 15 18.44 -17.90 -8.15
C VAL A 15 19.20 -16.70 -7.58
N GLU A 16 19.08 -15.53 -8.22
CA GLU A 16 19.65 -14.28 -7.70
C GLU A 16 19.06 -13.91 -6.33
N MET A 17 17.75 -14.05 -6.14
CA MET A 17 17.08 -13.77 -4.87
C MET A 17 17.53 -14.69 -3.74
N ILE A 18 17.68 -15.99 -4.01
CA ILE A 18 18.06 -16.98 -2.98
C ILE A 18 19.53 -16.84 -2.61
N THR A 19 20.40 -16.59 -3.58
CA THR A 19 21.86 -16.57 -3.37
C THR A 19 22.41 -15.18 -3.12
N SER A 20 21.65 -14.12 -3.43
CA SER A 20 22.12 -12.72 -3.50
C SER A 20 23.36 -12.54 -4.40
N VAL A 21 23.60 -13.46 -5.35
CA VAL A 21 24.73 -13.47 -6.28
C VAL A 21 24.21 -13.59 -7.72
N TYR A 22 24.72 -12.75 -8.61
CA TYR A 22 24.42 -12.83 -10.04
C TYR A 22 25.00 -14.12 -10.67
N PRO A 23 24.17 -15.07 -11.15
CA PRO A 23 24.64 -16.43 -11.48
C PRO A 23 25.63 -16.49 -12.63
N TYR A 24 25.50 -15.62 -13.64
CA TYR A 24 26.29 -15.67 -14.88
C TYR A 24 27.29 -14.51 -15.03
N ILE A 25 27.48 -13.69 -13.99
CA ILE A 25 28.29 -12.47 -14.12
C ILE A 25 29.78 -12.78 -14.35
N GLY A 26 30.33 -12.27 -15.45
CA GLY A 26 31.75 -12.25 -15.77
C GLY A 26 32.41 -10.91 -15.40
N ARG A 27 33.73 -10.80 -15.55
CA ARG A 27 34.48 -9.55 -15.35
C ARG A 27 34.21 -8.52 -16.46
N THR A 28 33.75 -8.98 -17.62
CA THR A 28 33.37 -8.15 -18.77
C THR A 28 32.01 -8.57 -19.31
N LEU A 29 31.33 -7.69 -20.07
CA LEU A 29 30.06 -8.02 -20.72
C LEU A 29 30.18 -9.22 -21.66
N VAL A 30 31.28 -9.32 -22.41
CA VAL A 30 31.56 -10.43 -23.33
C VAL A 30 31.63 -11.75 -22.57
N GLU A 31 32.32 -11.74 -21.43
CA GLU A 31 32.43 -12.91 -20.56
C GLU A 31 31.06 -13.29 -19.96
N THR A 32 30.25 -12.34 -19.51
CA THR A 32 28.89 -12.58 -19.02
C THR A 32 28.01 -13.24 -20.09
N VAL A 33 28.04 -12.73 -21.33
CA VAL A 33 27.28 -13.30 -22.44
C VAL A 33 27.78 -14.72 -22.75
N GLN A 34 29.09 -14.95 -22.69
CA GLN A 34 29.65 -16.28 -22.91
C GLN A 34 29.28 -17.27 -21.79
N ASN A 35 29.22 -16.81 -20.54
CA ASN A 35 28.74 -17.60 -19.40
C ASN A 35 27.26 -17.99 -19.57
N ILE A 36 26.41 -17.04 -20.00
CA ILE A 36 25.00 -17.31 -20.32
C ILE A 36 24.89 -18.35 -21.45
N LYS A 37 25.64 -18.18 -22.54
CA LYS A 37 25.61 -19.09 -23.70
C LYS A 37 26.11 -20.50 -23.37
N THR A 38 27.10 -20.61 -22.48
CA THR A 38 27.73 -21.87 -22.11
C THR A 38 27.13 -22.52 -20.87
N GLY A 39 26.18 -21.85 -20.19
CA GLY A 39 25.57 -22.32 -18.95
C GLY A 39 26.53 -22.33 -17.75
N ARG A 40 27.61 -21.54 -17.77
CA ARG A 40 28.57 -21.46 -16.67
C ARG A 40 28.02 -20.56 -15.56
N PHE A 41 27.56 -21.18 -14.48
CA PHE A 41 27.06 -20.48 -13.29
C PHE A 41 28.15 -20.39 -12.20
N LYS A 42 28.14 -19.31 -11.42
CA LYS A 42 28.98 -19.19 -10.22
C LYS A 42 28.52 -20.21 -9.17
N PRO A 43 29.46 -20.88 -8.47
CA PRO A 43 29.08 -21.82 -7.42
C PRO A 43 28.26 -21.10 -6.36
N ILE A 44 27.19 -21.77 -5.92
CA ILE A 44 26.36 -21.30 -4.82
C ILE A 44 27.28 -21.25 -3.58
N PRO A 45 27.32 -20.14 -2.84
CA PRO A 45 28.08 -20.07 -1.60
C PRO A 45 27.61 -21.16 -0.64
N ASP A 46 28.54 -21.85 0.02
CA ASP A 46 28.22 -22.82 1.06
C ASP A 46 27.74 -22.04 2.29
N TYR A 47 26.44 -21.73 2.33
CA TYR A 47 25.83 -21.13 3.49
C TYR A 47 25.67 -22.23 4.53
N ASP A 48 26.55 -22.26 5.53
CA ASP A 48 26.40 -23.10 6.73
C ASP A 48 24.99 -22.91 7.29
N SER A 49 24.13 -23.89 7.04
CA SER A 49 22.70 -23.94 7.40
C SER A 49 22.42 -23.79 8.90
N LEU A 50 23.48 -23.71 9.73
CA LEU A 50 23.45 -23.72 11.18
C LEU A 50 23.58 -22.33 11.82
N LYS A 51 23.74 -21.26 11.03
CA LYS A 51 23.83 -19.88 11.55
C LYS A 51 22.69 -18.98 11.08
N CYS A 52 21.50 -19.56 10.88
CA CYS A 52 20.30 -18.77 10.76
C CYS A 52 19.91 -18.27 12.16
N PRO A 53 19.89 -16.95 12.42
CA PRO A 53 19.46 -16.43 13.70
C PRO A 53 18.01 -16.85 13.95
N THR A 54 17.72 -17.23 15.19
CA THR A 54 16.37 -17.61 15.59
C THR A 54 15.45 -16.38 15.53
N ALA A 55 14.16 -16.56 15.27
CA ALA A 55 13.20 -15.45 15.23
C ALA A 55 13.23 -14.59 16.52
N GLU A 56 13.51 -15.21 17.67
CA GLU A 56 13.69 -14.56 18.97
C GLU A 56 14.96 -13.69 19.01
N GLU A 57 16.11 -14.21 18.57
CA GLU A 57 17.36 -13.45 18.46
C GLU A 57 17.27 -12.28 17.46
N LEU A 58 16.45 -12.45 16.41
CA LEU A 58 16.18 -11.38 15.45
C LEU A 58 15.34 -10.26 16.09
N LEU A 59 14.31 -10.62 16.87
CA LEU A 59 13.42 -9.69 17.60
C LEU A 59 14.16 -8.92 18.70
N ASP A 60 15.10 -9.57 19.37
CA ASP A 60 15.95 -8.94 20.38
C ASP A 60 17.08 -8.09 19.78
N SER A 61 17.27 -8.15 18.46
CA SER A 61 18.31 -7.36 17.82
C SER A 61 18.00 -5.86 17.87
N ASN A 62 19.06 -5.06 18.11
CA ASN A 62 19.00 -3.60 18.07
C ASN A 62 18.44 -3.05 16.74
N MET A 63 18.50 -3.84 15.66
CA MET A 63 17.97 -3.48 14.34
C MET A 63 16.45 -3.33 14.35
N ILE A 64 15.72 -4.26 14.97
CA ILE A 64 14.25 -4.20 15.03
C ILE A 64 13.80 -3.03 15.90
N SER A 65 14.50 -2.76 17.01
CA SER A 65 14.26 -1.55 17.84
C SER A 65 14.51 -0.25 17.06
N LEU A 66 15.55 -0.19 16.24
CA LEU A 66 15.85 0.97 15.40
C LEU A 66 14.80 1.15 14.29
N VAL A 67 14.38 0.08 13.62
CA VAL A 67 13.31 0.12 12.61
C VAL A 67 11.99 0.61 13.22
N ALA A 68 11.61 0.09 14.39
CA ALA A 68 10.41 0.55 15.10
C ALA A 68 10.47 2.05 15.44
N LYS A 69 11.62 2.56 15.87
CA LYS A 69 11.83 4.00 16.12
C LYS A 69 11.75 4.83 14.84
N ILE A 70 12.28 4.32 13.72
CA ILE A 70 12.21 4.99 12.41
C ILE A 70 10.75 5.07 11.94
N GLU A 71 10.00 3.98 12.04
CA GLU A 71 8.59 3.93 11.65
C GLU A 71 7.73 4.85 12.50
N ALA A 72 7.94 4.86 13.83
CA ALA A 72 7.24 5.76 14.73
C ALA A 72 7.52 7.24 14.41
N LYS A 73 8.78 7.61 14.11
CA LYS A 73 9.16 8.96 13.68
C LYS A 73 8.51 9.33 12.34
N LYS A 74 8.53 8.43 11.35
CA LYS A 74 7.86 8.62 10.05
C LYS A 74 6.35 8.81 10.23
N LYS A 75 5.72 8.05 11.13
CA LYS A 75 4.29 8.17 11.45
C LYS A 75 3.96 9.50 12.12
N ARG A 76 4.80 10.00 13.05
CA ARG A 76 4.64 11.33 13.66
C ARG A 76 4.79 12.45 12.65
N LYS A 77 5.79 12.39 11.77
CA LYS A 77 5.99 13.40 10.72
C LYS A 77 4.78 13.49 9.78
N ARG A 78 4.29 12.34 9.29
CA ARG A 78 3.07 12.27 8.48
C ARG A 78 1.84 12.82 9.22
N LYS A 79 1.67 12.49 10.51
CA LYS A 79 0.56 13.01 11.32
C LYS A 79 0.63 14.54 11.45
N ASN A 80 1.82 15.11 11.63
CA ASN A 80 2.00 16.56 11.72
C ASN A 80 1.76 17.27 10.39
N GLU A 81 2.17 16.68 9.26
CA GLU A 81 1.89 17.21 7.92
C GLU A 81 0.38 17.18 7.63
N ILE A 82 -0.30 16.08 7.97
CA ILE A 82 -1.76 15.98 7.85
C ILE A 82 -2.48 16.98 8.76
N ASP A 83 -2.03 17.15 10.01
CA ASP A 83 -2.60 18.15 10.94
C ASP A 83 -2.44 19.58 10.41
N LEU A 84 -1.29 19.88 9.77
CA LEU A 84 -1.04 21.17 9.14
C LEU A 84 -1.93 21.40 7.93
N ILE A 85 -2.11 20.39 7.07
CA ILE A 85 -3.02 20.43 5.91
C ILE A 85 -4.48 20.56 6.34
N ILE A 86 -4.89 19.84 7.39
CA ILE A 86 -6.26 19.94 7.93
C ILE A 86 -6.49 21.32 8.53
N LYS A 87 -5.54 21.87 9.30
CA LYS A 87 -5.64 23.24 9.82
C LYS A 87 -5.73 24.27 8.70
N THR A 88 -4.84 24.22 7.71
CA THR A 88 -4.90 25.14 6.56
C THR A 88 -6.15 24.96 5.72
N GLY A 89 -6.59 23.73 5.47
CA GLY A 89 -7.83 23.41 4.76
C GLY A 89 -9.09 23.81 5.53
N LEU A 90 -9.10 23.74 6.87
CA LEU A 90 -10.19 24.23 7.71
C LEU A 90 -10.21 25.76 7.77
N THR A 91 -9.06 26.43 7.83
CA THR A 91 -8.97 27.89 7.68
C THR A 91 -9.47 28.33 6.31
N PHE A 92 -9.12 27.60 5.25
CA PHE A 92 -9.64 27.81 3.90
C PHE A 92 -11.16 27.60 3.83
N ARG A 93 -11.67 26.53 4.45
CA ARG A 93 -13.11 26.22 4.53
C ARG A 93 -13.89 27.30 5.29
N HIS A 94 -13.34 27.81 6.39
CA HIS A 94 -13.97 28.87 7.19
C HIS A 94 -13.98 30.21 6.43
N ASN A 95 -12.92 30.51 5.68
CA ASN A 95 -12.85 31.74 4.88
C ASN A 95 -13.70 31.68 3.59
N PHE A 96 -13.94 30.49 3.03
CA PHE A 96 -14.58 30.33 1.71
C PHE A 96 -16.00 29.73 1.73
N LEU A 97 -16.32 28.81 2.65
CA LEU A 97 -17.65 28.18 2.73
C LEU A 97 -18.61 28.88 3.69
N GLU A 98 -18.12 29.51 4.75
CA GLU A 98 -18.99 30.27 5.67
C GLU A 98 -19.23 31.71 5.20
N ASN A 99 -18.36 32.22 4.32
CA ASN A 99 -18.65 33.34 3.45
C ASN A 99 -18.36 32.91 2.02
N PRO A 100 -19.33 32.30 1.30
CA PRO A 100 -19.26 32.27 -0.15
C PRO A 100 -19.45 33.73 -0.59
N ARG A 101 -18.37 34.51 -0.57
CA ARG A 101 -18.37 35.74 -1.34
C ARG A 101 -18.55 35.27 -2.78
N ARG A 102 -19.80 35.31 -3.24
CA ARG A 102 -20.08 35.65 -4.64
C ARG A 102 -19.06 36.73 -5.00
N PRO A 103 -18.37 36.65 -6.15
CA PRO A 103 -17.46 37.71 -6.57
C PRO A 103 -18.15 39.02 -6.25
N GLU A 104 -17.55 39.84 -5.37
CA GLU A 104 -18.11 41.14 -5.07
C GLU A 104 -18.35 41.79 -6.44
N PRO A 105 -19.57 42.28 -6.73
CA PRO A 105 -19.82 42.92 -8.00
C PRO A 105 -18.74 44.00 -8.17
N LEU A 106 -18.16 44.09 -9.38
CA LEU A 106 -17.15 45.09 -9.71
C LEU A 106 -17.81 46.48 -9.74
N ASP A 107 -18.23 46.94 -8.57
CA ASP A 107 -19.03 48.13 -8.35
C ASP A 107 -18.27 49.02 -7.38
N GLY A 108 -18.13 50.29 -7.72
CA GLY A 108 -17.26 51.24 -6.99
C GLY A 108 -16.25 51.94 -7.89
N THR A 109 -15.31 52.65 -7.27
CA THR A 109 -14.25 53.38 -7.99
C THR A 109 -13.20 52.42 -8.57
N GLU A 110 -12.41 52.89 -9.54
CA GLU A 110 -11.40 52.06 -10.20
C GLU A 110 -10.35 51.53 -9.21
N GLU A 111 -10.04 52.27 -8.16
CA GLU A 111 -9.14 51.83 -7.09
C GLU A 111 -9.75 50.68 -6.27
N GLN A 112 -11.05 50.74 -5.98
CA GLN A 112 -11.76 49.69 -5.26
C GLN A 112 -11.85 48.41 -6.10
N LYS A 113 -12.11 48.55 -7.41
CA LYS A 113 -12.12 47.41 -8.34
C LYS A 113 -10.74 46.76 -8.44
N GLN A 114 -9.66 47.54 -8.52
CA GLN A 114 -8.29 47.01 -8.55
C GLN A 114 -7.93 46.27 -7.26
N GLU A 115 -8.38 46.76 -6.11
CA GLU A 115 -8.17 46.08 -4.83
C GLU A 115 -8.94 44.75 -4.76
N ILE A 116 -10.18 44.73 -5.24
CA ILE A 116 -11.00 43.51 -5.35
C ILE A 116 -10.32 42.48 -6.27
N ILE A 117 -9.88 42.90 -7.45
CA ILE A 117 -9.19 42.01 -8.41
C ILE A 117 -7.90 41.46 -7.80
N LYS A 118 -7.07 42.31 -7.20
CA LYS A 118 -5.83 41.89 -6.55
C LYS A 118 -6.06 40.88 -5.43
N ASN A 119 -7.11 41.07 -4.64
CA ASN A 119 -7.46 40.15 -3.57
C ASN A 119 -7.98 38.80 -4.13
N GLN A 120 -8.73 38.83 -5.23
CA GLN A 120 -9.17 37.62 -5.93
C GLN A 120 -7.99 36.87 -6.57
N GLU A 121 -7.07 37.56 -7.23
CA GLU A 121 -5.85 36.99 -7.82
C GLU A 121 -4.95 36.34 -6.79
N ASN A 122 -4.69 37.01 -5.66
CA ASN A 122 -3.93 36.44 -4.54
C ASN A 122 -4.60 35.17 -3.99
N SER A 123 -5.94 35.15 -3.92
CA SER A 123 -6.69 33.98 -3.46
C SER A 123 -6.56 32.82 -4.45
N CYS A 124 -6.66 33.08 -5.76
CA CYS A 124 -6.45 32.08 -6.80
C CYS A 124 -5.02 31.55 -6.80
N GLN A 125 -4.01 32.41 -6.64
CA GLN A 125 -2.60 31.99 -6.55
C GLN A 125 -2.35 31.09 -5.35
N LEU A 126 -2.93 31.40 -4.19
CA LEU A 126 -2.86 30.54 -3.01
C LEU A 126 -3.52 29.17 -3.26
N ILE A 127 -4.64 29.13 -3.97
CA ILE A 127 -5.28 27.87 -4.36
C ILE A 127 -4.36 27.07 -5.27
N THR A 128 -3.79 27.70 -6.31
CA THR A 128 -2.88 27.03 -7.26
C THR A 128 -1.64 26.47 -6.55
N LEU A 129 -0.98 27.26 -5.71
CA LEU A 129 0.19 26.81 -4.94
C LEU A 129 -0.13 25.64 -4.01
N ASN A 130 -1.33 25.64 -3.40
CA ASN A 130 -1.79 24.52 -2.59
C ASN A 130 -2.20 23.31 -3.44
N LEU A 131 -2.50 23.46 -4.73
CA LEU A 131 -2.90 22.37 -5.61
C LEU A 131 -1.73 21.74 -6.39
N GLU A 132 -0.66 22.51 -6.61
CA GLU A 132 0.57 22.06 -7.28
C GLU A 132 1.39 21.06 -6.44
N GLY A 133 1.08 20.91 -5.15
CA GLY A 133 1.66 19.88 -4.29
C GLY A 133 1.04 18.49 -4.46
N ASN A 134 1.59 17.49 -3.75
CA ASN A 134 1.03 16.14 -3.62
C ASN A 134 -0.21 16.14 -2.70
N VAL A 135 -1.16 17.03 -3.00
CA VAL A 135 -2.38 17.24 -2.23
C VAL A 135 -3.38 16.15 -2.55
N ASP A 136 -4.10 15.71 -1.52
CA ASP A 136 -5.04 14.61 -1.57
C ASP A 136 -6.10 14.84 -2.69
N ALA A 137 -6.31 13.82 -3.52
CA ALA A 137 -7.30 13.83 -4.59
C ALA A 137 -8.73 14.12 -4.09
N TYR A 138 -9.01 13.85 -2.81
CA TYR A 138 -10.25 14.22 -2.17
C TYR A 138 -10.46 15.75 -2.12
N ILE A 139 -9.42 16.52 -1.81
CA ILE A 139 -9.48 17.99 -1.71
C ILE A 139 -9.68 18.60 -3.11
N ARG A 140 -8.97 18.08 -4.12
CA ARG A 140 -9.16 18.46 -5.53
C ARG A 140 -10.61 18.30 -5.97
N LYS A 141 -11.24 17.17 -5.61
CA LYS A 141 -12.63 16.87 -5.98
C LYS A 141 -13.65 17.81 -5.33
N ILE A 142 -13.39 18.30 -4.11
CA ILE A 142 -14.25 19.27 -3.43
C ILE A 142 -14.15 20.63 -4.12
N ILE A 143 -12.94 21.09 -4.44
CA ILE A 143 -12.70 22.40 -5.07
C ILE A 143 -13.36 22.48 -6.46
N ILE A 144 -13.25 21.41 -7.25
CA ILE A 144 -13.93 21.29 -8.56
C ILE A 144 -15.45 21.33 -8.38
N LYS A 145 -16.00 20.57 -7.42
CA LYS A 145 -17.44 20.57 -7.15
C LYS A 145 -17.99 21.89 -6.64
N SER A 146 -17.15 22.72 -6.01
CA SER A 146 -17.55 24.08 -5.60
C SER A 146 -17.58 25.10 -6.75
N GLY A 147 -17.18 24.72 -7.97
CA GLY A 147 -17.20 25.62 -9.14
C GLY A 147 -16.12 26.71 -9.08
N VAL A 148 -15.07 26.51 -8.29
CA VAL A 148 -13.96 27.47 -8.10
C VAL A 148 -12.93 27.35 -9.23
N ILE A 149 -12.82 26.17 -9.85
CA ILE A 149 -11.92 25.88 -10.99
C ILE A 149 -12.73 25.10 -12.02
N ASP A 150 -12.68 25.53 -13.28
CA ASP A 150 -13.27 24.79 -14.39
C ASP A 150 -12.49 23.50 -14.63
N THR A 151 -13.23 22.39 -14.78
CA THR A 151 -12.72 21.02 -14.96
C THR A 151 -11.64 20.90 -16.04
N ASP A 152 -11.69 21.76 -17.05
CA ASP A 152 -10.81 21.74 -18.21
C ASP A 152 -9.40 22.31 -17.92
N SER A 153 -9.25 23.02 -16.80
CA SER A 153 -7.99 23.64 -16.38
C SER A 153 -7.00 22.64 -15.74
N ILE A 154 -7.45 21.43 -15.41
CA ILE A 154 -6.64 20.36 -14.81
C ILE A 154 -6.43 19.26 -15.86
N SER A 155 -5.80 19.61 -16.97
CA SER A 155 -5.27 18.62 -17.91
C SER A 155 -3.86 18.22 -17.46
N THR A 156 -3.68 16.91 -17.22
CA THR A 156 -2.52 16.05 -17.59
C THR A 156 -2.12 14.96 -16.58
N ASN A 157 -2.61 14.91 -15.34
CA ASN A 157 -2.15 13.86 -14.38
C ASN A 157 -3.26 12.92 -13.86
N ASN A 158 -4.50 13.03 -14.34
CA ASN A 158 -5.64 12.29 -13.78
C ASN A 158 -5.83 10.86 -14.30
N GLU A 159 -5.32 10.49 -15.49
CA GLU A 159 -5.55 9.14 -16.05
C GLU A 159 -4.73 8.05 -15.33
N GLU A 160 -3.47 8.31 -15.01
CA GLU A 160 -2.61 7.40 -14.23
C GLU A 160 -3.11 7.22 -12.78
N PHE A 161 -3.59 8.30 -12.16
CA PHE A 161 -4.06 8.23 -10.77
C PHE A 161 -5.41 7.50 -10.64
N MET A 162 -6.32 7.67 -11.62
CA MET A 162 -7.59 6.94 -11.65
C MET A 162 -7.41 5.44 -11.93
N THR A 163 -6.33 5.04 -12.60
CA THR A 163 -5.96 3.63 -12.76
C THR A 163 -5.32 3.09 -11.48
N GLU A 164 -4.41 3.83 -10.84
CA GLU A 164 -3.76 3.40 -9.60
C GLU A 164 -4.74 3.29 -8.41
N GLN A 165 -5.70 4.20 -8.28
CA GLN A 165 -6.72 4.11 -7.23
C GLN A 165 -7.71 2.97 -7.48
N LYS A 166 -8.10 2.73 -8.73
CA LYS A 166 -8.91 1.55 -9.09
C LYS A 166 -8.17 0.25 -8.80
N GLN A 167 -6.85 0.22 -9.04
CA GLN A 167 -5.99 -0.90 -8.72
C GLN A 167 -5.94 -1.16 -7.20
N LYS A 168 -5.73 -0.11 -6.39
CA LYS A 168 -5.72 -0.21 -4.92
C LYS A 168 -7.07 -0.63 -4.35
N ASP A 169 -8.17 -0.10 -4.89
CA ASP A 169 -9.53 -0.50 -4.48
C ASP A 169 -9.84 -1.96 -4.87
N PHE A 170 -9.30 -2.43 -6.00
CA PHE A 170 -9.39 -3.83 -6.41
C PHE A 170 -8.57 -4.75 -5.49
N GLU A 171 -7.33 -4.37 -5.17
CA GLU A 171 -6.46 -5.11 -4.23
C GLU A 171 -7.05 -5.17 -2.83
N MET A 172 -7.64 -4.08 -2.34
CA MET A 172 -8.30 -4.03 -1.03
C MET A 172 -9.50 -4.97 -0.97
N LYS A 173 -10.34 -4.97 -2.01
CA LYS A 173 -11.47 -5.92 -2.13
C LYS A 173 -11.01 -7.36 -2.22
N HIS A 174 -9.91 -7.62 -2.93
CA HIS A 174 -9.34 -8.96 -3.04
C HIS A 174 -8.81 -9.46 -1.68
N LEU A 175 -8.17 -8.57 -0.90
CA LEU A 175 -7.67 -8.90 0.44
C LEU A 175 -8.82 -9.18 1.42
N ASP A 176 -9.91 -8.41 1.37
CA ASP A 176 -11.09 -8.64 2.20
C ASP A 176 -11.79 -9.95 1.84
N PHE A 177 -11.88 -10.27 0.55
CA PHE A 177 -12.41 -11.56 0.08
C PHE A 177 -11.53 -12.74 0.53
N GLN A 178 -10.21 -12.60 0.50
CA GLN A 178 -9.29 -13.63 1.00
C GLN A 178 -9.46 -13.88 2.50
N LYS A 179 -9.60 -12.82 3.31
CA LYS A 179 -9.86 -12.95 4.76
C LYS A 179 -11.19 -13.64 5.03
N GLU A 180 -12.21 -13.38 4.21
CA GLU A 180 -13.52 -14.02 4.35
C GLU A 180 -13.46 -15.51 4.05
N ILE A 181 -12.72 -15.92 3.01
CA ILE A 181 -12.45 -17.34 2.70
C ILE A 181 -11.72 -18.01 3.87
N GLU A 182 -10.67 -17.38 4.40
CA GLU A 182 -9.88 -17.93 5.51
C GLU A 182 -10.73 -18.12 6.78
N LEU A 183 -11.62 -17.16 7.08
CA LEU A 183 -12.57 -17.26 8.19
C LEU A 183 -13.55 -18.43 8.00
N VAL A 184 -14.02 -18.67 6.78
CA VAL A 184 -14.91 -19.80 6.47
C VAL A 184 -14.19 -21.13 6.63
N LEU A 185 -12.93 -21.23 6.20
CA LEU A 185 -12.11 -22.43 6.36
C LEU A 185 -11.86 -22.75 7.85
N MET A 186 -11.49 -21.76 8.66
CA MET A 186 -11.33 -21.94 10.11
C MET A 186 -12.62 -22.44 10.77
N LYS A 187 -13.78 -21.87 10.42
CA LYS A 187 -15.09 -22.32 10.94
C LYS A 187 -15.47 -23.72 10.48
N LYS A 188 -14.92 -24.21 9.36
CA LYS A 188 -15.13 -25.58 8.88
C LYS A 188 -14.28 -26.55 9.68
N GLU A 189 -13.00 -26.23 9.91
CA GLU A 189 -12.10 -27.06 10.72
C GLU A 189 -12.59 -27.22 12.16
N GLU A 190 -13.10 -26.16 12.79
CA GLU A 190 -13.70 -26.25 14.12
C GLU A 190 -14.93 -27.18 14.17
N ARG A 191 -15.76 -27.14 13.12
CA ARG A 191 -16.92 -28.02 13.00
C ARG A 191 -16.50 -29.47 12.82
N ASP A 192 -15.49 -29.73 11.99
CA ASP A 192 -14.96 -31.07 11.76
C ASP A 192 -14.29 -31.63 13.03
N LYS A 193 -13.61 -30.80 13.80
CA LYS A 193 -13.03 -31.18 15.10
C LYS A 193 -14.11 -31.54 16.11
N LYS A 194 -15.16 -30.70 16.23
CA LYS A 194 -16.32 -30.98 17.11
C LYS A 194 -17.07 -32.26 16.69
N ALA A 195 -17.18 -32.52 15.38
CA ALA A 195 -17.80 -33.75 14.89
C ALA A 195 -16.98 -34.98 15.28
N LYS A 196 -15.65 -34.95 15.10
CA LYS A 196 -14.74 -36.02 15.51
C LYS A 196 -14.80 -36.30 17.02
N ASP A 197 -14.78 -35.26 17.84
CA ASP A 197 -14.87 -35.40 19.31
C ASP A 197 -16.21 -36.01 19.74
N LYS A 198 -17.31 -35.64 19.07
CA LYS A 198 -18.63 -36.21 19.33
C LYS A 198 -18.70 -37.69 18.93
N THR A 199 -18.15 -38.06 17.78
CA THR A 199 -18.08 -39.46 17.33
C THR A 199 -17.22 -40.31 18.27
N LEU A 200 -16.10 -39.76 18.75
CA LEU A 200 -15.22 -40.46 19.70
C LEU A 200 -15.92 -40.74 21.03
N LYS A 201 -16.68 -39.77 21.57
CA LYS A 201 -17.49 -39.96 22.79
C LYS A 201 -18.56 -41.04 22.61
N ILE A 202 -19.27 -41.05 21.47
CA ILE A 202 -20.29 -42.06 21.18
C ILE A 202 -19.67 -43.47 21.11
N GLN A 203 -18.49 -43.62 20.48
CA GLN A 203 -17.79 -44.90 20.42
C GLN A 203 -17.29 -45.38 21.79
N GLN A 204 -16.85 -44.47 22.66
CA GLN A 204 -16.43 -44.80 24.02
C GLN A 204 -17.61 -45.27 24.89
N GLU A 205 -18.77 -44.61 24.80
CA GLU A 205 -20.00 -45.02 25.51
C GLU A 205 -20.58 -46.34 24.99
N GLN A 206 -20.46 -46.63 23.69
CA GLN A 206 -20.87 -47.92 23.13
C GLN A 206 -19.98 -49.06 23.64
N LYS A 207 -18.66 -48.84 23.68
CA LYS A 207 -17.70 -49.82 24.23
C LYS A 207 -17.90 -50.10 25.71
N SER A 208 -18.22 -49.08 26.53
CA SER A 208 -18.48 -49.28 27.95
C SER A 208 -19.78 -50.06 28.19
N LYS A 209 -20.83 -49.80 27.41
CA LYS A 209 -22.10 -50.54 27.46
C LYS A 209 -21.99 -51.99 26.98
N GLU A 210 -21.10 -52.27 26.02
CA GLU A 210 -20.81 -53.64 25.59
C GLU A 210 -19.98 -54.41 26.63
N ALA A 211 -19.04 -53.75 27.31
CA ALA A 211 -18.26 -54.33 28.40
C ALA A 211 -19.14 -54.66 29.63
N GLU A 212 -20.13 -53.83 29.95
CA GLU A 212 -21.09 -54.10 31.02
C GLU A 212 -22.07 -55.24 30.72
N LYS A 213 -22.30 -55.57 29.44
CA LYS A 213 -23.15 -56.70 29.03
C LYS A 213 -22.44 -58.06 29.01
N MET A 214 -21.10 -58.07 29.11
CA MET A 214 -20.29 -59.30 29.10
C MET A 214 -19.83 -59.73 30.51
N ASN A 215 -20.19 -58.97 31.54
CA ASN A 215 -20.10 -59.36 32.96
C ASN A 215 -21.49 -59.76 33.48
#